data_AF-A0A2X2JEW4-F1
#
_entry.id   AF-A0A2X2JEW4-F1
#
_cell.length_a   1.000
_cell.length_b   1.000
_cell.length_c   1.000
_cell.angle_alpha   90.00
_cell.angle_beta   90.00
_cell.angle_gamma   90.00
#
_symmetry.space_group_name_H-M   'P 1'
#
loop_
_entity.id
_entity.type
_entity.pdbx_description
1 polymer ?
#
loop_
_entity_poly.entity_id
_entity_poly.type
_entity_poly.pdbx_seq_one_letter_code
_entity_poly.pdbx_strand_id
1 'polypeptide(L)'
;MDKSSFYVDQQIPKDRFHVYYIDQVLGFHIIEGADPKTYEAVAGHINWARDKDHYFYSNDPIKVDRNTFSFINDYFLKDKDSVYISPNIGTFKAILANTGNVEAINKYYIKIYDTIYYPPFQQGLAVVKRPFNTIHKIRVLDQDHINIDNKTILFRGKDFKYAHVDAPSFKLYPIDEEIDSYGSNSYSKDKSHVFFNQEIIPGADVKTFILLGNDFGKDTKNVFYKNQLLEEVDARSFKKEGDFYKDKLGNKFSSLTGNKV
;
A
#
# COMPACT_ATOMS: atom_id res chain seq x y z
N MET A 1 17.24 35.15 9.77
CA MET A 1 18.48 34.55 9.24
C MET A 1 19.71 35.28 9.73
N ASP A 2 20.48 34.63 10.60
CA ASP A 2 21.80 35.09 11.01
C ASP A 2 22.85 34.62 9.98
N LYS A 3 23.25 35.54 9.09
CA LYS A 3 24.17 35.23 7.97
C LYS A 3 25.53 34.69 8.43
N SER A 4 25.98 35.06 9.62
CA SER A 4 27.31 34.71 10.13
C SER A 4 27.43 33.25 10.56
N SER A 5 26.30 32.64 10.95
CA SER A 5 26.22 31.26 11.40
C SER A 5 25.37 30.40 10.49
N PHE A 6 25.01 30.90 9.30
CA PHE A 6 24.18 30.19 8.34
C PHE A 6 24.96 29.06 7.67
N TYR A 7 24.33 27.88 7.60
CA TYR A 7 24.85 26.73 6.90
C TYR A 7 23.68 25.87 6.39
N VAL A 8 24.00 24.95 5.48
CA VAL A 8 23.04 23.95 4.99
C VAL A 8 23.59 22.58 5.31
N ASP A 9 22.77 21.78 5.99
CA ASP A 9 23.11 20.41 6.39
C ASP A 9 22.01 19.48 5.91
N GLN A 10 22.38 18.49 5.09
CA GLN A 10 21.43 17.57 4.44
C GLN A 10 20.25 18.27 3.74
N GLN A 11 20.53 19.36 3.02
CA GLN A 11 19.52 20.21 2.36
C GLN A 11 18.57 20.96 3.32
N ILE A 12 18.82 20.93 4.62
CA ILE A 12 18.09 21.67 5.64
C ILE A 12 18.91 22.93 5.99
N PRO A 13 18.43 24.14 5.64
CA PRO A 13 19.09 25.37 6.00
C PRO A 13 18.93 25.67 7.50
N LYS A 14 20.01 26.10 8.15
CA LYS A 14 20.08 26.32 9.59
C LYS A 14 20.94 27.55 9.89
N ASP A 15 20.68 28.20 11.01
CA ASP A 15 21.62 29.11 11.65
C ASP A 15 21.73 28.79 13.16
N ARG A 16 22.48 29.57 13.93
CA ARG A 16 22.65 29.28 15.37
C ARG A 16 21.37 29.35 16.20
N PHE A 17 20.29 29.93 15.67
CA PHE A 17 19.02 30.15 16.36
C PHE A 17 17.86 29.37 15.75
N HIS A 18 17.87 29.14 14.43
CA HIS A 18 16.70 28.62 13.72
C HIS A 18 17.05 27.52 12.73
N VAL A 19 16.09 26.62 12.56
CA VAL A 19 15.98 25.73 11.40
C VAL A 19 15.01 26.35 10.42
N TYR A 20 15.29 26.19 9.13
CA TYR A 20 14.43 26.72 8.07
C TYR A 20 13.91 25.62 7.15
N TYR A 21 12.74 25.85 6.57
CA TYR A 21 12.32 25.18 5.34
C TYR A 21 12.26 26.19 4.19
N ILE A 22 12.39 25.69 2.97
CA ILE A 22 12.36 26.52 1.76
C ILE A 22 10.99 26.37 1.10
N ASP A 23 10.26 27.48 1.02
CA ASP A 23 9.10 27.63 0.16
C ASP A 23 9.55 28.24 -1.18
N GLN A 24 9.13 27.65 -2.31
CA GLN A 24 9.59 28.08 -3.64
C GLN A 24 9.13 29.50 -4.01
N VAL A 25 8.06 30.00 -3.38
CA VAL A 25 7.47 31.31 -3.67
C VAL A 25 7.87 32.33 -2.61
N LEU A 26 7.87 31.92 -1.35
CA LEU A 26 8.02 32.82 -0.19
C LEU A 26 9.43 32.80 0.42
N GLY A 27 10.29 31.86 0.01
CA GLY A 27 11.69 31.79 0.43
C GLY A 27 11.88 31.01 1.73
N PHE A 28 12.77 31.48 2.60
CA PHE A 28 13.09 30.78 3.85
C PHE A 28 12.08 31.08 4.94
N HIS A 29 11.55 30.03 5.57
CA HIS A 29 10.64 30.10 6.71
C HIS A 29 11.21 29.37 7.90
N ILE A 30 11.01 29.92 9.10
CA ILE A 30 11.46 29.32 10.35
C ILE A 30 10.56 28.13 10.70
N ILE A 31 11.18 27.03 11.11
CA ILE A 31 10.51 25.90 11.76
C ILE A 31 10.44 26.22 13.25
N GLU A 32 9.25 26.64 13.70
CA GLU A 32 9.05 27.10 15.07
C GLU A 32 9.34 25.99 16.10
N GLY A 33 10.12 26.33 17.12
CA GLY A 33 10.48 25.41 18.21
C GLY A 33 11.53 24.34 17.88
N ALA A 34 12.07 24.32 16.66
CA ALA A 34 13.12 23.39 16.26
C ALA A 34 14.50 23.77 16.82
N ASP A 35 15.21 22.80 17.42
CA ASP A 35 16.59 22.99 17.86
C ASP A 35 17.58 22.83 16.68
N PRO A 36 18.28 23.88 16.24
CA PRO A 36 19.12 23.81 15.05
C PRO A 36 20.35 22.91 15.17
N LYS A 37 20.77 22.56 16.39
CA LYS A 37 21.93 21.68 16.60
C LYS A 37 21.58 20.22 16.44
N THR A 38 20.34 19.85 16.75
CA THR A 38 19.90 18.45 16.82
C THR A 38 18.80 18.11 15.82
N TYR A 39 18.27 19.09 15.09
CA TYR A 39 17.26 18.87 14.07
C TYR A 39 17.81 18.08 12.88
N GLU A 40 17.17 16.95 12.60
CA GLU A 40 17.51 16.04 11.51
C GLU A 40 16.25 15.44 10.88
N ALA A 41 16.32 15.09 9.61
CA ALA A 41 15.28 14.30 8.95
C ALA A 41 15.27 12.87 9.50
N VAL A 42 14.08 12.28 9.63
CA VAL A 42 13.96 10.87 10.03
C VAL A 42 14.18 10.00 8.79
N ALA A 43 15.29 9.26 8.77
CA ALA A 43 15.64 8.38 7.65
C ALA A 43 14.50 7.39 7.31
N GLY A 44 14.17 7.27 6.03
CA GLY A 44 13.09 6.39 5.54
C GLY A 44 11.66 6.93 5.72
N HIS A 45 11.48 8.08 6.37
CA HIS A 45 10.17 8.66 6.64
C HIS A 45 10.07 10.08 6.09
N ILE A 46 9.50 10.21 4.89
CA ILE A 46 9.31 11.50 4.19
C ILE A 46 8.46 12.44 5.07
N ASN A 47 8.79 13.74 5.07
CA ASN A 47 8.16 14.81 5.87
C ASN A 47 8.38 14.72 7.39
N TRP A 48 9.06 13.68 7.88
CA TRP A 48 9.36 13.52 9.29
C TRP A 48 10.73 14.08 9.62
N ALA A 49 10.79 14.82 10.71
CA ALA A 49 12.03 15.27 11.33
C ALA A 49 11.93 15.14 12.84
N ARG A 50 13.06 15.27 13.52
CA ARG A 50 13.12 15.30 14.98
C ARG A 50 14.29 16.15 15.43
N ASP A 51 14.20 16.62 16.66
CA ASP A 51 15.33 17.19 17.38
C ASP A 51 15.43 16.53 18.77
N LYS A 52 16.21 17.10 19.69
CA LYS A 52 16.38 16.57 21.05
C LYS A 52 15.09 16.53 21.88
N ASP A 53 14.09 17.37 21.59
CA ASP A 53 12.88 17.56 22.41
C ASP A 53 11.61 17.08 21.69
N HIS A 54 11.56 17.15 20.36
CA HIS A 54 10.34 17.00 19.57
C HIS A 54 10.50 16.10 18.34
N TYR A 55 9.36 15.58 17.88
CA TYR A 55 9.19 15.12 16.50
C TYR A 55 8.40 16.17 15.73
N PHE A 56 8.66 16.26 14.43
CA PHE A 56 8.00 17.18 13.52
C PHE A 56 7.44 16.42 12.33
N TYR A 57 6.30 16.86 11.83
CA TYR A 57 5.74 16.42 10.57
C TYR A 57 5.40 17.64 9.71
N SER A 58 5.94 17.67 8.48
CA SER A 58 5.76 18.81 7.56
C SER A 58 6.10 20.16 8.23
N ASN A 59 7.16 20.17 9.04
CA ASN A 59 7.67 21.31 9.82
C ASN A 59 6.85 21.69 11.07
N ASP A 60 5.69 21.07 11.32
CA ASP A 60 4.93 21.31 12.54
C ASP A 60 5.33 20.32 13.65
N PRO A 61 5.53 20.77 14.90
CA PRO A 61 5.80 19.87 16.01
C PRO A 61 4.59 18.98 16.31
N ILE A 62 4.83 17.69 16.53
CA ILE A 62 3.81 16.74 16.92
C ILE A 62 3.88 16.43 18.42
N LYS A 63 2.72 16.36 19.07
CA LYS A 63 2.63 16.10 20.51
C LYS A 63 2.66 14.59 20.79
N VAL A 64 3.83 14.09 21.17
CA VAL A 64 4.10 12.69 21.54
C VAL A 64 5.15 12.61 22.64
N ASP A 65 5.25 11.46 23.31
CA ASP A 65 6.41 11.18 24.16
C ASP A 65 7.65 10.94 23.28
N ARG A 66 8.56 11.93 23.31
CA ARG A 66 9.75 11.97 22.46
C ARG A 66 10.69 10.77 22.64
N ASN A 67 10.73 10.15 23.82
CA ASN A 67 11.69 9.09 24.12
C ASN A 67 11.20 7.72 23.66
N THR A 68 9.89 7.52 23.59
CA THR A 68 9.27 6.23 23.28
C THR A 68 8.54 6.21 21.95
N PHE A 69 8.47 7.37 21.27
CA PHE A 69 7.88 7.47 19.94
C PHE A 69 8.60 6.57 18.92
N SER A 70 7.82 5.81 18.16
CA SER A 70 8.30 4.88 17.14
C SER A 70 7.24 4.67 16.05
N PHE A 71 7.72 4.34 14.86
CA PHE A 71 6.91 3.93 13.73
C PHE A 71 6.59 2.44 13.87
N ILE A 72 5.31 2.06 13.75
CA ILE A 72 4.90 0.65 13.69
C ILE A 72 4.97 0.19 12.23
N ASN A 73 4.38 0.97 11.33
CA ASN A 73 4.47 0.83 9.88
C ASN A 73 4.22 2.21 9.23
N ASP A 74 3.98 2.25 7.92
CA ASP A 74 3.84 3.49 7.16
C ASP A 74 2.62 4.36 7.59
N TYR A 75 1.63 3.76 8.26
CA TYR A 75 0.37 4.41 8.62
C TYR A 75 0.10 4.47 10.12
N PHE A 76 0.84 3.72 10.94
CA PHE A 76 0.63 3.67 12.37
C PHE A 76 1.92 3.93 13.14
N LEU A 77 1.80 4.72 14.20
CA LEU A 77 2.89 5.12 15.08
C LEU A 77 2.47 4.86 16.52
N LYS A 78 3.43 4.85 17.44
CA LYS A 78 3.13 4.71 18.87
C LYS A 78 4.14 5.46 19.71
N ASP A 79 3.75 5.78 20.92
CA ASP A 79 4.64 6.06 22.03
C ASP A 79 4.21 5.22 23.24
N LYS A 80 4.76 5.47 24.43
CA LYS A 80 4.40 4.73 25.65
C LYS A 80 2.93 4.85 26.03
N ASP A 81 2.24 5.90 25.61
CA ASP A 81 0.87 6.21 26.06
C ASP A 81 -0.18 5.84 25.01
N SER A 82 0.12 6.00 23.72
CA SER A 82 -0.87 5.92 22.64
C SER A 82 -0.36 5.28 21.36
N VAL A 83 -1.29 4.73 20.59
CA VAL A 83 -1.13 4.37 19.17
C VAL A 83 -1.78 5.48 18.34
N TYR A 84 -1.12 5.90 17.27
CA TYR A 84 -1.49 7.00 16.41
C TYR A 84 -1.67 6.56 14.97
N ILE A 85 -2.46 7.33 14.23
CA ILE A 85 -2.47 7.29 12.77
C ILE A 85 -1.47 8.32 12.22
N SER A 86 -0.78 7.95 11.14
CA SER A 86 0.14 8.82 10.43
C SER A 86 -0.59 10.00 9.79
N PRO A 87 -0.04 11.22 9.86
CA PRO A 87 -0.60 12.38 9.19
C PRO A 87 -0.48 12.31 7.67
N ASN A 88 0.26 11.34 7.12
CA ASN A 88 0.33 11.05 5.68
C ASN A 88 -1.05 10.80 5.05
N ILE A 89 -2.05 10.39 5.84
CA ILE A 89 -3.40 10.08 5.37
C ILE A 89 -4.52 10.91 6.01
N GLY A 90 -4.16 11.97 6.74
CA GLY A 90 -5.14 12.83 7.40
C GLY A 90 -4.58 13.49 8.65
N THR A 91 -5.44 13.77 9.62
CA THR A 91 -5.03 14.41 10.87
C THR A 91 -4.29 13.43 11.78
N PHE A 92 -3.12 13.82 12.28
CA PHE A 92 -2.41 13.10 13.34
C PHE A 92 -3.30 13.02 14.59
N LYS A 93 -3.66 11.81 15.00
CA LYS A 93 -4.49 11.58 16.19
C LYS A 93 -4.20 10.24 16.83
N ALA A 94 -4.30 10.22 18.15
CA ALA A 94 -4.34 8.97 18.91
C ALA A 94 -5.62 8.20 18.54
N ILE A 95 -5.49 6.89 18.34
CA ILE A 95 -6.59 5.99 18.00
C ILE A 95 -6.97 5.08 19.16
N LEU A 96 -6.02 4.78 20.05
CA LEU A 96 -6.23 4.10 21.32
C LEU A 96 -4.99 4.24 22.22
N ALA A 97 -5.13 3.90 23.51
CA ALA A 97 -4.00 3.77 24.42
C ALA A 97 -3.05 2.63 23.99
N ASN A 98 -1.75 2.84 24.15
CA ASN A 98 -0.76 1.79 23.90
C ASN A 98 -0.71 0.83 25.10
N THR A 99 -1.23 -0.38 24.90
CA THR A 99 -1.24 -1.44 25.94
C THR A 99 -0.15 -2.51 25.73
N GLY A 100 0.79 -2.27 24.82
CA GLY A 100 1.98 -3.11 24.62
C GLY A 100 1.88 -4.20 23.55
N ASN A 101 0.68 -4.59 23.10
CA ASN A 101 0.49 -5.64 22.08
C ASN A 101 0.15 -5.06 20.71
N VAL A 102 1.06 -4.28 20.13
CA VAL A 102 0.88 -3.63 18.82
C VAL A 102 1.88 -4.18 17.83
N GLU A 103 1.40 -4.98 16.88
CA GLU A 103 2.20 -5.73 15.92
C GLU A 103 1.97 -5.19 14.50
N ALA A 104 3.04 -4.89 13.77
CA ALA A 104 2.96 -4.62 12.34
C ALA A 104 2.73 -5.91 11.57
N ILE A 105 1.78 -5.93 10.64
CA ILE A 105 1.54 -7.06 9.73
C ILE A 105 2.24 -6.80 8.39
N ASN A 106 2.01 -5.63 7.82
CA ASN A 106 2.66 -5.14 6.61
C ASN A 106 2.63 -3.59 6.62
N LYS A 107 2.84 -2.93 5.47
CA LYS A 107 2.82 -1.47 5.42
C LYS A 107 1.49 -0.86 5.87
N TYR A 108 0.36 -1.55 5.65
CA TYR A 108 -0.98 -1.01 5.88
C TYR A 108 -1.65 -1.53 7.13
N TYR A 109 -1.42 -2.79 7.51
CA TYR A 109 -2.14 -3.45 8.60
C TYR A 109 -1.29 -3.53 9.87
N ILE A 110 -1.94 -3.30 11.01
CA ILE A 110 -1.43 -3.67 12.33
C ILE A 110 -2.44 -4.58 13.05
N LYS A 111 -1.95 -5.37 14.00
CA LYS A 111 -2.75 -6.19 14.90
C LYS A 111 -2.60 -5.64 16.32
N ILE A 112 -3.73 -5.51 17.00
CA ILE A 112 -3.76 -5.25 18.44
C ILE A 112 -4.71 -6.27 19.07
N TYR A 113 -4.15 -7.20 19.83
CA TYR A 113 -4.86 -8.42 20.26
C TYR A 113 -5.55 -9.09 19.06
N ASP A 114 -6.84 -9.42 19.15
CA ASP A 114 -7.60 -10.05 18.07
C ASP A 114 -8.30 -9.04 17.15
N THR A 115 -7.79 -7.81 17.06
CA THR A 115 -8.34 -6.78 16.17
C THR A 115 -7.31 -6.33 15.15
N ILE A 116 -7.71 -6.32 13.88
CA ILE A 116 -6.93 -5.77 12.77
C ILE A 116 -7.29 -4.29 12.60
N TYR A 117 -6.28 -3.43 12.46
CA TYR A 117 -6.43 -2.01 12.16
C TYR A 117 -5.76 -1.69 10.83
N TYR A 118 -6.38 -0.80 10.07
CA TYR A 118 -5.91 -0.39 8.75
C TYR A 118 -6.36 1.04 8.41
N PRO A 119 -5.64 1.75 7.54
CA PRO A 119 -6.06 3.06 7.08
C PRO A 119 -7.37 2.97 6.29
N PRO A 120 -8.19 4.02 6.26
CA PRO A 120 -9.45 4.01 5.50
C PRO A 120 -9.27 3.96 3.97
N PHE A 121 -8.03 4.05 3.47
CA PHE A 121 -7.69 4.13 2.05
C PHE A 121 -8.43 5.27 1.30
N GLN A 122 -8.95 6.25 2.04
CA GLN A 122 -9.62 7.46 1.57
C GLN A 122 -9.29 8.59 2.55
N GLN A 123 -8.90 9.75 2.02
CA GLN A 123 -8.44 10.87 2.83
C GLN A 123 -9.54 11.39 3.76
N GLY A 124 -9.19 11.71 5.01
CA GLY A 124 -10.11 12.33 5.98
C GLY A 124 -11.04 11.38 6.73
N LEU A 125 -11.01 10.08 6.44
CA LEU A 125 -11.79 9.08 7.18
C LEU A 125 -11.06 8.57 8.43
N ALA A 126 -11.81 7.97 9.35
CA ALA A 126 -11.25 7.37 10.57
C ALA A 126 -10.54 6.04 10.27
N VAL A 127 -9.58 5.67 11.12
CA VAL A 127 -9.01 4.32 11.13
C VAL A 127 -10.14 3.30 11.22
N VAL A 128 -10.02 2.26 10.42
CA VAL A 128 -11.00 1.19 10.42
C VAL A 128 -10.43 0.03 11.23
N LYS A 129 -11.30 -0.59 12.03
CA LYS A 129 -10.96 -1.74 12.87
C LYS A 129 -11.86 -2.91 12.51
N ARG A 130 -11.28 -4.11 12.46
CA ARG A 130 -11.96 -5.37 12.19
C ARG A 130 -11.66 -6.35 13.33
N PRO A 131 -12.58 -6.51 14.29
CA PRO A 131 -12.40 -7.46 15.39
C PRO A 131 -12.61 -8.90 14.91
N PHE A 132 -11.88 -9.83 15.52
CA PHE A 132 -12.01 -11.28 15.39
C PHE A 132 -12.14 -11.88 16.79
N ASN A 133 -12.68 -13.10 16.89
CA ASN A 133 -12.75 -13.80 18.17
C ASN A 133 -11.36 -14.20 18.68
N THR A 134 -10.54 -14.76 17.77
CA THR A 134 -9.14 -15.10 18.01
C THR A 134 -8.43 -15.10 16.66
N ILE A 135 -7.19 -14.62 16.62
CA ILE A 135 -6.33 -14.66 15.43
C ILE A 135 -5.13 -15.56 15.72
N HIS A 136 -5.09 -16.74 15.11
CA HIS A 136 -4.00 -17.70 15.27
C HIS A 136 -2.88 -17.50 14.26
N LYS A 137 -3.22 -17.14 13.02
CA LYS A 137 -2.28 -17.01 11.91
C LYS A 137 -2.72 -15.91 10.97
N ILE A 138 -1.74 -15.09 10.57
CA ILE A 138 -1.88 -14.14 9.48
C ILE A 138 -0.89 -14.53 8.38
N ARG A 139 -1.37 -14.68 7.15
CA ARG A 139 -0.55 -14.82 5.94
C ARG A 139 -0.68 -13.53 5.14
N VAL A 140 0.40 -12.77 5.05
CA VAL A 140 0.50 -11.58 4.18
C VAL A 140 0.62 -12.08 2.73
N LEU A 141 -0.26 -11.60 1.86
CA LEU A 141 -0.27 -11.96 0.44
C LEU A 141 0.37 -10.85 -0.40
N ASP A 142 0.00 -9.60 -0.13
CA ASP A 142 0.68 -8.38 -0.56
C ASP A 142 0.39 -7.25 0.46
N GLN A 143 0.51 -5.97 0.05
CA GLN A 143 0.19 -4.85 0.94
C GLN A 143 -1.32 -4.69 1.18
N ASP A 144 -2.14 -4.97 0.17
CA ASP A 144 -3.60 -4.79 0.20
C ASP A 144 -4.36 -6.02 0.73
N HIS A 145 -3.77 -7.21 0.59
CA HIS A 145 -4.36 -8.52 0.85
C HIS A 145 -3.69 -9.24 2.01
N ILE A 146 -4.49 -9.64 2.99
CA ILE A 146 -4.07 -10.54 4.06
C ILE A 146 -5.06 -11.69 4.22
N ASN A 147 -4.55 -12.85 4.60
CA ASN A 147 -5.34 -14.02 4.95
C ASN A 147 -5.26 -14.26 6.46
N ILE A 148 -6.42 -14.35 7.10
CA ILE A 148 -6.56 -14.60 8.54
C ILE A 148 -7.08 -16.02 8.74
N ASP A 149 -6.31 -16.81 9.49
CA ASP A 149 -6.59 -18.18 9.89
C ASP A 149 -6.92 -19.16 8.74
N ASN A 150 -6.47 -18.89 7.52
CA ASN A 150 -6.87 -19.62 6.32
C ASN A 150 -8.39 -19.64 6.11
N LYS A 151 -9.12 -18.65 6.63
CA LYS A 151 -10.59 -18.55 6.56
C LYS A 151 -11.06 -17.29 5.89
N THR A 152 -10.44 -16.16 6.21
CA THR A 152 -10.87 -14.84 5.73
C THR A 152 -9.77 -14.21 4.90
N ILE A 153 -10.07 -13.87 3.65
CA ILE A 153 -9.23 -12.97 2.85
C ILE A 153 -9.77 -11.55 3.04
N LEU A 154 -8.93 -10.65 3.53
CA LEU A 154 -9.21 -9.23 3.55
C LEU A 154 -8.49 -8.56 2.38
N PHE A 155 -9.22 -7.73 1.63
CA PHE A 155 -8.68 -6.79 0.65
C PHE A 155 -9.02 -5.36 1.08
N ARG A 156 -8.00 -4.54 1.33
CA ARG A 156 -8.15 -3.19 1.91
C ARG A 156 -9.10 -3.17 3.12
N GLY A 157 -8.94 -4.20 3.95
CA GLY A 157 -9.66 -4.47 5.20
C GLY A 157 -11.13 -4.88 5.07
N LYS A 158 -11.65 -5.00 3.85
CA LYS A 158 -12.97 -5.59 3.59
C LYS A 158 -12.83 -7.06 3.27
N ASP A 159 -13.86 -7.85 3.56
CA ASP A 159 -13.92 -9.24 3.11
C ASP A 159 -13.82 -9.29 1.58
N PHE A 160 -13.07 -10.27 1.07
CA PHE A 160 -12.97 -10.52 -0.36
C PHE A 160 -14.37 -10.73 -0.95
N LYS A 161 -14.66 -10.05 -2.06
CA LYS A 161 -16.02 -9.95 -2.62
C LYS A 161 -16.70 -11.30 -2.87
N TYR A 162 -15.93 -12.30 -3.34
CA TYR A 162 -16.46 -13.64 -3.55
C TYR A 162 -16.52 -14.44 -2.25
N ALA A 163 -17.73 -14.58 -1.69
CA ALA A 163 -17.95 -15.18 -0.37
C ALA A 163 -17.50 -16.64 -0.22
N HIS A 164 -17.37 -17.38 -1.33
CA HIS A 164 -16.96 -18.80 -1.33
C HIS A 164 -15.48 -19.01 -1.70
N VAL A 165 -14.67 -17.94 -1.65
CA VAL A 165 -13.24 -18.03 -1.93
C VAL A 165 -12.57 -19.05 -1.00
N ASP A 166 -11.80 -19.97 -1.57
CA ASP A 166 -11.02 -20.92 -0.77
C ASP A 166 -9.75 -20.23 -0.24
N ALA A 167 -9.88 -19.59 0.92
CA ALA A 167 -8.78 -18.88 1.58
C ALA A 167 -7.50 -19.73 1.75
N PRO A 168 -7.53 -21.03 2.12
CA PRO A 168 -6.32 -21.83 2.26
C PRO A 168 -5.47 -21.86 0.99
N SER A 169 -6.09 -22.07 -0.18
CA SER A 169 -5.40 -22.15 -1.47
C SER A 169 -5.23 -20.81 -2.18
N PHE A 170 -5.85 -19.73 -1.67
CA PHE A 170 -5.82 -18.41 -2.28
C PHE A 170 -4.40 -17.87 -2.49
N LYS A 171 -4.11 -17.45 -3.72
CA LYS A 171 -2.83 -16.88 -4.14
C LYS A 171 -3.08 -15.72 -5.09
N LEU A 172 -2.21 -14.73 -5.01
CA LEU A 172 -2.10 -13.68 -6.01
C LEU A 172 -1.21 -14.19 -7.17
N TYR A 173 -1.49 -13.76 -8.39
CA TYR A 173 -0.56 -13.98 -9.50
C TYR A 173 0.64 -13.04 -9.37
N PRO A 174 1.87 -13.41 -9.74
CA PRO A 174 2.98 -12.47 -9.68
C PRO A 174 2.71 -11.26 -10.59
N ILE A 175 2.94 -10.05 -10.08
CA ILE A 175 2.99 -8.82 -10.88
C ILE A 175 4.42 -8.67 -11.35
N ASP A 176 4.60 -8.42 -12.65
CA ASP A 176 5.87 -7.92 -13.15
C ASP A 176 5.91 -6.41 -12.90
N GLU A 177 6.77 -5.96 -11.98
CA GLU A 177 6.88 -4.55 -11.57
C GLU A 177 7.28 -3.63 -12.75
N GLU A 178 7.86 -4.18 -13.83
CA GLU A 178 8.12 -3.42 -15.06
C GLU A 178 6.85 -3.13 -15.88
N ILE A 179 5.76 -3.88 -15.66
CA ILE A 179 4.53 -3.85 -16.46
C ILE A 179 3.39 -3.13 -15.74
N ASP A 180 3.28 -3.23 -14.41
CA ASP A 180 2.14 -2.70 -13.63
C ASP A 180 2.62 -1.77 -12.49
N SER A 181 2.78 -0.48 -12.80
CA SER A 181 3.28 0.54 -11.87
C SER A 181 2.31 0.90 -10.72
N TYR A 182 1.06 0.46 -10.77
CA TYR A 182 0.01 0.83 -9.83
C TYR A 182 -0.09 -0.07 -8.58
N GLY A 183 0.76 -1.09 -8.46
CA GLY A 183 1.04 -1.80 -7.20
C GLY A 183 -0.10 -2.62 -6.56
N SER A 184 -1.27 -2.72 -7.19
CA SER A 184 -2.39 -3.54 -6.71
C SER A 184 -2.60 -4.73 -7.63
N ASN A 185 -2.62 -5.93 -7.05
CA ASN A 185 -2.81 -7.16 -7.83
C ASN A 185 -4.26 -7.37 -8.22
N SER A 186 -4.58 -7.13 -9.49
CA SER A 186 -5.94 -7.35 -10.00
C SER A 186 -6.27 -8.83 -10.16
N TYR A 187 -5.28 -9.71 -10.32
CA TYR A 187 -5.48 -11.14 -10.58
C TYR A 187 -5.12 -12.02 -9.39
N SER A 188 -6.02 -12.94 -9.07
CA SER A 188 -5.80 -13.94 -8.02
C SER A 188 -6.43 -15.27 -8.40
N LYS A 189 -6.16 -16.31 -7.62
CA LYS A 189 -6.80 -17.60 -7.76
C LYS A 189 -6.95 -18.30 -6.43
N ASP A 190 -7.90 -19.21 -6.37
CA ASP A 190 -7.91 -20.29 -5.40
C ASP A 190 -7.78 -21.64 -6.13
N LYS A 191 -8.09 -22.75 -5.46
CA LYS A 191 -8.02 -24.10 -6.06
C LYS A 191 -9.04 -24.35 -7.18
N SER A 192 -10.09 -23.52 -7.27
CA SER A 192 -11.28 -23.75 -8.09
C SER A 192 -11.57 -22.62 -9.09
N HIS A 193 -11.14 -21.39 -8.81
CA HIS A 193 -11.43 -20.23 -9.64
C HIS A 193 -10.20 -19.34 -9.86
N VAL A 194 -10.18 -18.69 -11.01
CA VAL A 194 -9.35 -17.50 -11.29
C VAL A 194 -10.23 -16.27 -11.08
N PHE A 195 -9.68 -15.23 -10.48
CA PHE A 195 -10.38 -13.99 -10.19
C PHE A 195 -9.67 -12.80 -10.84
N PHE A 196 -10.47 -11.84 -11.31
CA PHE A 196 -10.05 -10.49 -11.65
C PHE A 196 -10.84 -9.49 -10.81
N ASN A 197 -10.17 -8.58 -10.10
CA ASN A 197 -10.79 -7.60 -9.19
C ASN A 197 -11.83 -8.21 -8.24
N GLN A 198 -11.48 -9.37 -7.65
CA GLN A 198 -12.30 -10.14 -6.72
C GLN A 198 -13.55 -10.81 -7.33
N GLU A 199 -13.71 -10.80 -8.66
CA GLU A 199 -14.77 -11.47 -9.39
C GLU A 199 -14.23 -12.68 -10.15
N ILE A 200 -15.02 -13.76 -10.22
CA ILE A 200 -14.63 -14.95 -10.99
C ILE A 200 -14.50 -14.59 -12.47
N ILE A 201 -13.48 -15.14 -13.12
CA ILE A 201 -13.36 -15.17 -14.58
C ILE A 201 -14.06 -16.44 -15.07
N PRO A 202 -15.25 -16.34 -15.68
CA PRO A 202 -16.03 -17.53 -16.02
C PRO A 202 -15.30 -18.38 -17.07
N GLY A 203 -15.22 -19.69 -16.84
CA GLY A 203 -14.64 -20.65 -17.78
C GLY A 203 -13.12 -20.71 -17.83
N ALA A 204 -12.41 -19.87 -17.05
CA ALA A 204 -10.95 -19.92 -16.97
C ALA A 204 -10.46 -21.22 -16.30
N ASP A 205 -9.53 -21.92 -16.96
CA ASP A 205 -8.88 -23.10 -16.37
C ASP A 205 -7.78 -22.69 -15.38
N VAL A 206 -8.07 -22.79 -14.09
CA VAL A 206 -7.16 -22.45 -12.98
C VAL A 206 -5.78 -23.09 -13.07
N LYS A 207 -5.69 -24.32 -13.60
CA LYS A 207 -4.43 -25.07 -13.66
C LYS A 207 -3.51 -24.53 -14.74
N THR A 208 -4.07 -24.02 -15.83
CA THR A 208 -3.29 -23.58 -17.00
C THR A 208 -3.33 -22.08 -17.25
N PHE A 209 -4.11 -21.33 -16.47
CA PHE A 209 -4.20 -19.88 -16.60
C PHE A 209 -2.90 -19.18 -16.24
N ILE A 210 -2.42 -18.34 -17.16
CA ILE A 210 -1.23 -17.49 -17.05
C ILE A 210 -1.59 -16.04 -17.34
N LEU A 211 -0.88 -15.12 -16.70
CA LEU A 211 -0.94 -13.69 -17.03
C LEU A 211 -0.04 -13.37 -18.21
N LEU A 212 -0.51 -12.45 -19.05
CA LEU A 212 0.23 -11.94 -20.20
C LEU A 212 0.61 -10.45 -20.06
N GLY A 213 0.15 -9.78 -19.01
CA GLY A 213 0.31 -8.33 -18.77
C GLY A 213 -0.80 -7.48 -19.37
N ASN A 214 -0.89 -6.21 -18.97
CA ASN A 214 -1.91 -5.24 -19.42
C ASN A 214 -3.34 -5.77 -19.32
N ASP A 215 -3.68 -6.37 -18.19
CA ASP A 215 -4.96 -7.03 -17.94
C ASP A 215 -5.30 -8.24 -18.84
N PHE A 216 -4.40 -8.73 -19.69
CA PHE A 216 -4.61 -9.97 -20.43
C PHE A 216 -4.18 -11.20 -19.64
N GLY A 217 -4.99 -12.24 -19.75
CA GLY A 217 -4.66 -13.59 -19.30
C GLY A 217 -5.10 -14.63 -20.31
N LYS A 218 -4.54 -15.83 -20.23
CA LYS A 218 -4.99 -16.94 -21.07
C LYS A 218 -4.85 -18.25 -20.35
N ASP A 219 -5.68 -19.20 -20.71
CA ASP A 219 -5.46 -20.61 -20.44
C ASP A 219 -5.12 -21.35 -21.75
N THR A 220 -5.10 -22.68 -21.74
CA THR A 220 -4.75 -23.47 -22.94
C THR A 220 -5.75 -23.37 -24.10
N LYS A 221 -6.98 -22.91 -23.83
CA LYS A 221 -8.10 -22.86 -24.79
C LYS A 221 -8.62 -21.45 -25.01
N ASN A 222 -8.59 -20.61 -23.98
CA ASN A 222 -9.28 -19.33 -23.93
C ASN A 222 -8.30 -18.19 -23.68
N VAL A 223 -8.65 -17.01 -24.19
CA VAL A 223 -7.98 -15.74 -23.88
C VAL A 223 -8.98 -14.83 -23.21
N PHE A 224 -8.51 -14.09 -22.22
CA PHE A 224 -9.32 -13.18 -21.42
C PHE A 224 -8.69 -11.80 -21.40
N TYR A 225 -9.54 -10.79 -21.42
CA TYR A 225 -9.18 -9.43 -21.03
C TYR A 225 -9.98 -9.09 -19.77
N LYS A 226 -9.29 -8.81 -18.66
CA LYS A 226 -9.91 -8.66 -17.34
C LYS A 226 -10.70 -9.93 -16.97
N ASN A 227 -11.99 -9.79 -16.65
CA ASN A 227 -12.89 -10.91 -16.39
C ASN A 227 -13.67 -11.38 -17.63
N GLN A 228 -13.38 -10.87 -18.82
CA GLN A 228 -14.14 -11.15 -20.05
C GLN A 228 -13.41 -12.15 -20.95
N LEU A 229 -14.14 -13.14 -21.45
CA LEU A 229 -13.67 -14.06 -22.49
C LEU A 229 -13.59 -13.34 -23.84
N LEU A 230 -12.49 -13.53 -24.56
CA LEU A 230 -12.35 -13.07 -25.95
C LEU A 230 -12.73 -14.20 -26.89
N GLU A 231 -13.86 -14.02 -27.59
CA GLU A 231 -14.39 -15.02 -28.51
C GLU A 231 -13.55 -15.15 -29.79
N GLU A 232 -13.53 -16.36 -30.34
CA GLU A 232 -12.87 -16.70 -31.62
C GLU A 232 -11.35 -16.42 -31.65
N VAL A 233 -10.69 -16.41 -30.49
CA VAL A 233 -9.24 -16.20 -30.36
C VAL A 233 -8.48 -17.52 -30.23
N ASP A 234 -7.40 -17.68 -31.00
CA ASP A 234 -6.48 -18.81 -30.85
C ASP A 234 -5.50 -18.59 -29.69
N ALA A 235 -5.88 -19.05 -28.49
CA ALA A 235 -5.10 -18.87 -27.26
C ALA A 235 -3.65 -19.35 -27.36
N ARG A 236 -3.38 -20.39 -28.16
CA ARG A 236 -2.04 -20.95 -28.33
C ARG A 236 -1.08 -19.96 -28.99
N SER A 237 -1.51 -19.27 -30.04
CA SER A 237 -0.67 -18.29 -30.74
C SER A 237 -0.81 -16.86 -30.19
N PHE A 238 -1.77 -16.61 -29.29
CA PHE A 238 -2.00 -15.30 -28.70
C PHE A 238 -0.78 -14.78 -27.93
N LYS A 239 -0.21 -13.65 -28.40
CA LYS A 239 1.01 -13.03 -27.84
C LYS A 239 1.05 -11.52 -28.09
N LYS A 240 1.85 -10.80 -27.28
CA LYS A 240 2.11 -9.37 -27.45
C LYS A 240 3.04 -9.13 -28.65
N GLU A 241 2.72 -8.13 -29.45
CA GLU A 241 3.52 -7.63 -30.57
C GLU A 241 3.33 -6.12 -30.72
N GLY A 242 4.32 -5.34 -30.26
CA GLY A 242 4.21 -3.89 -30.14
C GLY A 242 3.08 -3.51 -29.18
N ASP A 243 2.23 -2.58 -29.62
CA ASP A 243 1.10 -2.06 -28.84
C ASP A 243 -0.14 -2.96 -28.89
N PHE A 244 -0.03 -4.18 -29.41
CA PHE A 244 -1.16 -5.09 -29.62
C PHE A 244 -0.87 -6.48 -29.10
N TYR A 245 -1.94 -7.22 -28.80
CA TYR A 245 -1.91 -8.67 -28.76
C TYR A 245 -2.53 -9.22 -30.03
N LYS A 246 -1.92 -10.27 -30.60
CA LYS A 246 -2.35 -10.89 -31.84
C LYS A 246 -2.38 -12.41 -31.72
N ASP A 247 -3.22 -13.04 -32.52
CA ASP A 247 -3.16 -14.48 -32.79
C ASP A 247 -2.93 -14.79 -34.28
N LYS A 248 -2.82 -16.07 -34.61
CA LYS A 248 -2.62 -16.57 -35.98
C LYS A 248 -3.89 -16.52 -36.85
N LEU A 249 -5.07 -16.33 -36.24
CA LEU A 249 -6.34 -16.20 -36.96
C LEU A 249 -6.55 -14.78 -37.48
N GLY A 250 -5.64 -13.87 -37.15
CA GLY A 250 -5.70 -12.46 -37.56
C GLY A 250 -6.41 -11.57 -36.54
N ASN A 251 -6.82 -12.11 -35.39
CA ASN A 251 -7.37 -11.28 -34.33
C ASN A 251 -6.27 -10.38 -33.76
N LYS A 252 -6.62 -9.11 -33.53
CA LYS A 252 -5.73 -8.09 -33.00
C LYS A 252 -6.47 -7.29 -31.94
N PHE A 253 -5.84 -7.08 -30.79
CA PHE A 253 -6.42 -6.35 -29.66
C PHE A 253 -5.42 -5.30 -29.17
N SER A 254 -5.90 -4.12 -28.81
CA SER A 254 -5.06 -3.10 -28.16
C SER A 254 -4.51 -3.64 -26.84
N SER A 255 -3.20 -3.54 -26.64
CA SER A 255 -2.57 -3.90 -25.36
C SER A 255 -3.04 -3.00 -24.21
N LEU A 256 -3.44 -1.76 -24.49
CA LEU A 256 -3.88 -0.81 -23.46
C LEU A 256 -5.36 -0.99 -23.09
N THR A 257 -6.23 -1.13 -24.09
CA THR A 257 -7.69 -1.08 -23.87
C THR A 257 -8.39 -2.43 -23.94
N GLY A 258 -7.74 -3.47 -24.45
CA GLY A 258 -8.37 -4.76 -24.70
C GLY A 258 -9.32 -4.78 -25.91
N ASN A 259 -9.55 -3.65 -26.56
CA ASN A 259 -10.48 -3.57 -27.69
C ASN A 259 -9.91 -4.25 -28.95
N LYS A 260 -10.75 -4.99 -29.66
CA LYS A 260 -10.43 -5.59 -30.96
C LYS A 260 -10.25 -4.50 -32.02
N VAL A 261 -9.29 -4.70 -32.94
CA VAL A 261 -8.89 -3.76 -34.01
C VAL A 261 -9.02 -4.43 -35.36
#